data_AF-A0A2E8YIM8-F1
#
_entry.id   AF-A0A2E8YIM8-F1
#
_cell.length_a   1.000
_cell.length_b   1.000
_cell.length_c   1.000
_cell.angle_alpha   90.00
_cell.angle_beta   90.00
_cell.angle_gamma   90.00
#
_symmetry.space_group_name_H-M   'P 1'
#
loop_
_entity.id
_entity.type
_entity.pdbx_description
1 polymer ?
#
loop_
_entity_poly.entity_id
_entity_poly.type
_entity_poly.pdbx_seq_one_letter_code
_entity_poly.pdbx_strand_id
1 'polypeptide(L)'
;MRSGQVNIVAQKGTMDVVLRTLSRGDFFGEMALADDEPRSARAIAEDDVECAVFTQTEINESLAKSDLLTYALLRLLTKRIRKSTLRGE
;
A
#
# COMPACT_ATOMS: atom_id res chain seq x y z
N MET A 1 9.86 3.56 -3.80
CA MET A 1 11.19 3.10 -3.36
C MET A 1 12.26 3.71 -4.24
N ARG A 2 13.35 4.22 -3.65
CA ARG A 2 14.50 4.80 -4.38
C ARG A 2 15.63 3.80 -4.57
N SER A 3 15.83 2.89 -3.60
CA SER A 3 16.81 1.79 -3.64
C SER A 3 16.40 0.66 -2.68
N GLY A 4 17.11 -0.47 -2.75
CA GLY A 4 16.92 -1.64 -1.88
C GLY A 4 15.77 -2.56 -2.28
N GLN A 5 15.52 -3.57 -1.44
CA GLN A 5 14.46 -4.56 -1.53
C GLN A 5 13.57 -4.60 -0.28
N VAL A 6 12.27 -4.72 -0.50
CA VAL A 6 11.26 -4.81 0.57
C VAL A 6 10.32 -5.97 0.29
N ASN A 7 10.16 -6.86 1.26
CA ASN A 7 9.15 -7.91 1.23
C ASN A 7 7.84 -7.41 1.86
N ILE A 8 6.73 -7.56 1.12
CA ILE A 8 5.38 -7.37 1.64
C ILE A 8 4.89 -8.71 2.19
N VAL A 9 4.65 -8.74 3.50
CA VAL A 9 4.36 -9.97 4.24
C VAL A 9 3.00 -9.85 4.90
N ALA A 10 2.15 -10.85 4.66
CA ALA A 10 0.87 -11.01 5.34
C ALA A 10 0.88 -12.27 6.19
N GLN A 11 0.15 -12.23 7.30
CA GLN A 11 -0.01 -13.37 8.18
C GLN A 11 -1.21 -14.21 7.70
N LYS A 12 -0.96 -15.48 7.36
CA LYS A 12 -2.01 -16.49 7.09
C LYS A 12 -1.99 -17.53 8.21
N GLY A 13 -2.94 -17.40 9.15
CA GLY A 13 -2.97 -18.23 10.36
C GLY A 13 -1.78 -17.92 11.27
N THR A 14 -0.91 -18.90 11.51
CA THR A 14 0.32 -18.73 12.30
C THR A 14 1.55 -18.47 11.44
N MET A 15 1.43 -18.51 10.11
CA MET A 15 2.56 -18.38 9.19
C MET A 15 2.59 -17.02 8.53
N ASP A 16 3.80 -16.50 8.37
CA ASP A 16 4.08 -15.35 7.53
C ASP A 16 4.27 -15.79 6.08
N VAL A 17 3.58 -15.13 5.16
CA VAL A 17 3.66 -15.39 3.73
C VAL A 17 4.10 -14.12 3.01
N VAL A 18 5.19 -14.23 2.25
CA VAL A 18 5.63 -13.16 1.35
C VAL A 18 4.65 -13.09 0.18
N LEU A 19 3.92 -11.98 0.09
CA LEU A 19 2.98 -11.72 -1.00
C LEU A 19 3.69 -11.19 -2.24
N ARG A 20 4.73 -10.37 -2.03
CA ARG A 20 5.50 -9.72 -3.08
C ARG A 20 6.83 -9.21 -2.55
N THR A 21 7.85 -9.25 -3.39
CA THR A 21 9.12 -8.54 -3.20
C THR A 21 9.13 -7.31 -4.09
N LEU A 22 9.45 -6.16 -3.50
CA LEU A 22 9.48 -4.85 -4.14
C LEU A 22 10.92 -4.37 -4.30
N SER A 23 11.14 -3.53 -5.30
CA SER A 23 12.43 -2.99 -5.69
C SER A 23 12.33 -1.50 -6.03
N ARG A 24 13.43 -0.91 -6.51
CA ARG A 24 13.47 0.50 -6.94
C ARG A 24 12.33 0.79 -7.93
N GLY A 25 11.61 1.89 -7.69
CA GLY A 25 10.46 2.32 -8.49
C GLY A 25 9.12 1.85 -7.96
N ASP A 26 9.08 0.82 -7.10
CA ASP A 26 7.82 0.32 -6.53
C ASP A 26 7.27 1.24 -5.44
N PHE A 27 5.96 1.17 -5.24
CA PHE A 27 5.21 1.85 -4.20
C PHE A 27 4.56 0.81 -3.28
N PHE A 28 4.39 1.16 -2.01
CA PHE A 28 3.64 0.35 -1.06
C PHE A 28 3.02 1.21 0.03
N GLY A 29 1.96 0.70 0.64
CA GLY A 29 1.21 1.42 1.68
C GLY A 29 0.24 2.47 1.13
N GLU A 30 0.08 2.55 -0.18
CA GLU A 30 -0.86 3.43 -0.87
C GLU A 30 -2.31 3.17 -0.45
N MET A 31 -2.64 1.92 -0.16
CA MET A 31 -4.01 1.54 0.19
C MET A 31 -4.49 2.27 1.43
N ALA A 32 -3.71 2.22 2.53
CA ALA A 32 -4.06 2.90 3.77
C ALA A 32 -4.18 4.42 3.59
N LEU A 33 -3.37 5.01 2.71
CA LEU A 33 -3.46 6.42 2.41
C LEU A 33 -4.72 6.77 1.61
N ALA A 34 -5.15 5.89 0.70
CA ALA A 34 -6.28 6.13 -0.19
C ALA A 34 -7.65 5.84 0.45
N ASP A 35 -7.74 4.88 1.37
CA ASP A 35 -9.01 4.47 2.00
C ASP A 35 -9.14 4.78 3.50
N ASP A 36 -8.09 5.32 4.13
CA ASP A 36 -8.02 5.68 5.56
C ASP A 36 -8.26 4.49 6.51
N GLU A 37 -7.84 3.29 6.08
CA GLU A 37 -7.92 2.06 6.85
C GLU A 37 -6.51 1.57 7.27
N PRO A 38 -6.37 0.78 8.35
CA PRO A 38 -5.08 0.24 8.80
C PRO A 38 -4.29 -0.49 7.70
N ARG A 39 -2.98 -0.64 7.85
CA ARG A 39 -2.12 -1.36 6.90
C ARG A 39 -2.65 -2.79 6.68
N SER A 40 -2.74 -3.21 5.41
CA SER A 40 -3.21 -4.55 5.02
C SER A 40 -2.15 -5.64 5.15
N ALA A 41 -0.87 -5.26 5.19
CA ALA A 41 0.28 -6.15 5.29
C ALA A 41 1.46 -5.40 5.93
N ARG A 42 2.49 -6.15 6.34
CA ARG A 42 3.76 -5.60 6.82
C ARG A 42 4.72 -5.42 5.64
N ALA A 43 5.61 -4.45 5.74
CA ALA A 43 6.72 -4.24 4.82
C ALA A 43 8.02 -4.47 5.60
N ILE A 44 8.87 -5.38 5.13
CA ILE A 44 10.11 -5.78 5.77
C ILE A 44 11.25 -5.48 4.80
N ALA A 45 12.22 -4.66 5.21
CA ALA A 45 13.42 -4.41 4.42
C ALA A 45 14.34 -5.63 4.47
N GLU A 46 14.82 -6.06 3.31
CA GLU A 46 15.79 -7.16 3.18
C GLU A 46 17.24 -6.67 3.16
N ASP A 47 17.43 -5.39 2.82
CA ASP A 47 18.71 -4.70 2.76
C ASP A 47 18.53 -3.20 3.15
N ASP A 48 19.58 -2.40 2.91
CA ASP A 48 19.50 -0.95 3.10
C ASP A 48 18.58 -0.31 2.06
N VAL A 49 17.42 0.16 2.53
CA VAL A 49 16.34 0.71 1.69
C VAL A 49 16.21 2.23 1.86
N GLU A 50 16.13 2.95 0.74
CA GLU A 50 15.74 4.37 0.72
C GLU A 50 14.31 4.52 0.17
N CYS A 51 13.45 5.21 0.92
CA CYS A 51 12.07 5.49 0.52
C CYS A 51 11.78 6.99 0.42
N ALA A 52 11.09 7.39 -0.65
CA ALA A 52 10.31 8.63 -0.63
C ALA A 52 9.00 8.35 0.11
N VAL A 53 8.62 9.23 1.03
CA VAL A 53 7.43 9.05 1.88
C VAL A 53 6.39 10.09 1.51
N PHE A 54 5.15 9.63 1.35
CA PHE A 54 3.98 10.48 1.28
C PHE A 54 3.20 10.35 2.59
N THR A 55 2.84 11.49 3.16
CA THR A 55 2.06 11.58 4.38
C THR A 55 0.56 11.55 4.08
N GLN A 56 -0.24 11.17 5.08
CA GLN A 56 -1.70 11.23 4.95
C GLN A 56 -2.19 12.63 4.62
N THR A 57 -1.56 13.66 5.20
CA THR A 57 -1.91 15.07 4.96
C THR A 57 -1.72 15.44 3.48
N GLU A 58 -0.56 15.13 2.89
CA GLU A 58 -0.28 15.43 1.48
C GLU A 58 -1.26 14.71 0.54
N ILE A 59 -1.60 13.45 0.86
CA ILE A 59 -2.59 12.69 0.08
C ILE A 59 -3.98 13.31 0.23
N ASN A 60 -4.42 13.64 1.44
CA ASN A 60 -5.73 14.24 1.68
C ASN A 60 -5.88 15.60 0.96
N GLU A 61 -4.83 16.43 0.97
CA GLU A 61 -4.80 17.69 0.24
C GLU A 61 -4.88 17.48 -1.28
N SER A 62 -4.22 16.45 -1.80
CA SER A 62 -4.29 16.11 -3.23
C SER A 62 -5.67 15.56 -3.61
N LEU A 63 -6.26 14.72 -2.77
CA LEU A 63 -7.58 14.14 -2.99
C LEU A 63 -8.70 15.20 -2.89
N ALA A 64 -8.56 16.18 -2.00
CA ALA A 64 -9.51 17.29 -1.87
C ALA A 64 -9.57 18.17 -3.13
N LYS A 65 -8.50 18.18 -3.95
CA LYS A 65 -8.43 18.90 -5.24
C LYS A 65 -8.97 18.09 -6.42
N SER A 66 -9.25 16.80 -6.22
CA SER A 66 -9.76 15.90 -7.27
C SER A 66 -11.28 16.05 -7.43
N ASP A 67 -11.81 15.75 -8.61
CA ASP A 67 -13.26 15.71 -8.80
C ASP A 67 -13.89 14.54 -8.02
N LEU A 68 -15.20 14.66 -7.74
CA LEU A 68 -15.94 13.70 -6.94
C LEU A 68 -15.90 12.28 -7.52
N LEU A 69 -15.95 12.13 -8.85
CA LEU A 69 -15.96 10.83 -9.51
C LEU A 69 -14.60 10.15 -9.38
N THR A 70 -13.51 10.87 -9.63
CA THR A 70 -12.14 10.37 -9.46
C THR A 70 -11.91 9.89 -8.02
N TYR A 71 -12.31 10.70 -7.03
CA TYR A 71 -12.20 10.34 -5.62
C TYR A 71 -13.01 9.08 -5.28
N ALA A 72 -14.25 9.00 -5.75
CA ALA A 72 -15.11 7.84 -5.51
C ALA A 72 -14.55 6.55 -6.16
N LEU A 73 -14.08 6.64 -7.40
CA LEU A 73 -13.47 5.51 -8.12
C LEU A 73 -12.19 5.04 -7.45
N LEU A 74 -11.29 5.94 -7.06
CA LEU A 74 -10.07 5.59 -6.35
C LEU A 74 -10.39 4.80 -5.07
N ARG A 75 -11.28 5.31 -4.22
CA ARG A 75 -11.65 4.62 -2.97
C ARG A 75 -12.34 3.28 -3.23
N LEU A 76 -13.18 3.20 -4.25
CA LEU A 76 -13.84 1.94 -4.62
C LEU A 76 -12.82 0.89 -5.07
N LEU A 77 -11.89 1.25 -5.95
CA LEU A 77 -10.86 0.36 -6.45
C LEU A 77 -9.91 -0.10 -5.35
N THR A 78 -9.45 0.82 -4.48
CA THR A 78 -8.63 0.49 -3.31
C THR A 78 -9.31 -0.53 -2.40
N LYS A 79 -10.61 -0.31 -2.08
CA LYS A 79 -11.39 -1.25 -1.26
C LYS A 79 -11.55 -2.63 -1.91
N ARG A 80 -11.68 -2.70 -3.24
CA ARG A 80 -11.78 -3.97 -3.99
C ARG A 80 -10.46 -4.73 -3.98
N ILE A 81 -9.35 -4.04 -4.26
CA ILE A 81 -8.00 -4.63 -4.22
C ILE A 81 -7.72 -5.15 -2.81
N ARG A 82 -8.05 -4.39 -1.76
CA ARG A 82 -7.89 -4.80 -0.36
C ARG A 82 -8.56 -6.14 -0.06
N LYS A 83 -9.81 -6.30 -0.50
CA LYS A 83 -10.54 -7.56 -0.31
C LYS A 83 -9.92 -8.72 -1.07
N SER A 84 -9.33 -8.48 -2.25
CA SER A 84 -8.63 -9.51 -3.03
C SER A 84 -7.30 -9.92 -2.36
N THR A 85 -6.48 -8.95 -1.94
CA THR A 85 -5.20 -9.22 -1.27
C THR A 85 -5.37 -9.96 0.05
N LEU A 86 -6.42 -9.65 0.83
CA LEU A 86 -6.74 -10.34 2.08
C LEU A 86 -7.35 -11.74 1.88
N ARG A 87 -7.88 -12.03 0.69
CA ARG A 87 -8.48 -13.35 0.38
C ARG A 87 -7.49 -14.37 -0.15
N GLY A 88 -6.33 -13.93 -0.64
CA GLY A 88 -5.20 -14.77 -1.03
C GLY A 88 -5.61 -16.11 -1.67
N GLU A 89 -6.14 -16.05 -2.89
CA GLU A 89 -6.13 -17.17 -3.83
C GLU A 89 -4.70 -17.43 -4.32
#